data_AF-A0AAJ8E1C3-F1
#
_entry.id   AF-A0AAJ8E1C3-F1
#
_cell.length_a   1.000
_cell.length_b   1.000
_cell.length_c   1.000
_cell.angle_alpha   90.00
_cell.angle_beta   90.00
_cell.angle_gamma   90.00
#
_symmetry.space_group_name_H-M   'P 1'
#
loop_
_entity.id
_entity.type
_entity.pdbx_description
1 polymer ?
#
loop_
_entity_poly.entity_id
_entity_poly.type
_entity_poly.pdbx_seq_one_letter_code
_entity_poly.pdbx_strand_id
1 'polypeptide(L)'
;MSDVLRDSNSSDKEETLNPDIDEGTLKALYRQMARVLLELWILDFDCIGSLDSDQVTGKPQVTKRPLTLAMNELIRTCGLKDITPPRTYTSSTDYIVSLLELQSNHLRQQLNDSLQITGIIDWEFCYAAPAQFAGSIPWWLLLERPHRIIYNSGVNAFFDEFLPKADLFLRCMEAKETEQGINPSKYNLSARMRQSIQDRSAWFNMACRMVPSVDMIYWDLLDEYCWGPRKSIARRVYNITTTPEMHKAREDFVKAKVEQLQQYYMELGDDNIVTYEEEQFSEMEASIEESTKLQLGKSGSLFLVTAIGLTAFVLTTAHIIMRRGRL
;
A
#
# COMPACT_ATOMS: atom_id res chain seq x y z
N MET A 1 -7.00 17.94 20.55
CA MET A 1 -7.82 17.69 19.34
C MET A 1 -8.34 16.26 19.32
N SER A 2 -7.47 15.26 19.51
CA SER A 2 -7.85 13.84 19.59
C SER A 2 -8.97 13.57 20.61
N ASP A 3 -8.86 14.09 21.83
CA ASP A 3 -9.82 13.80 22.92
C ASP A 3 -11.23 14.36 22.71
N VAL A 4 -11.38 15.39 21.86
CA VAL A 4 -12.68 15.99 21.53
C VAL A 4 -13.38 15.21 20.41
N LEU A 5 -12.60 14.55 19.56
CA LEU A 5 -13.13 13.76 18.44
C LEU A 5 -13.52 12.34 18.86
N ARG A 6 -12.96 11.82 19.95
CA ARG A 6 -13.20 10.46 20.44
C ARG A 6 -14.44 10.41 21.33
N ASP A 7 -15.12 9.28 21.33
CA ASP A 7 -16.19 9.02 22.30
C ASP A 7 -15.56 8.80 23.68
N SER A 8 -15.88 9.68 24.64
CA SER A 8 -15.43 9.62 26.02
C SER A 8 -15.93 8.39 26.79
N ASN A 9 -16.96 7.71 26.28
CA ASN A 9 -17.54 6.52 26.88
C ASN A 9 -17.03 5.21 26.26
N SER A 10 -16.36 5.28 25.11
CA SER A 10 -15.71 4.13 24.51
C SER A 10 -14.48 3.74 25.35
N SER A 11 -14.25 2.45 25.56
CA SER A 11 -13.00 2.02 26.20
C SER A 11 -11.81 2.54 25.37
N ASP A 12 -10.66 2.84 26.00
CA ASP A 12 -9.41 3.32 25.37
C ASP A 12 -8.93 2.52 24.13
N LYS A 13 -9.59 1.41 23.79
CA LYS A 13 -9.31 0.53 22.66
C LYS A 13 -10.05 0.88 21.36
N GLU A 14 -11.04 1.76 21.38
CA GLU A 14 -11.78 2.17 20.17
C GLU A 14 -11.39 3.58 19.74
N GLU A 15 -10.45 3.66 18.79
CA GLU A 15 -10.10 4.91 18.12
C GLU A 15 -11.17 5.23 17.08
N THR A 16 -12.39 5.59 17.49
CA THR A 16 -13.51 5.94 16.58
C THR A 16 -13.92 7.39 16.76
N LEU A 17 -14.44 8.00 15.69
CA LEU A 17 -15.07 9.31 15.76
C LEU A 17 -16.37 9.19 16.56
N ASN A 18 -16.57 10.08 17.53
CA ASN A 18 -17.80 10.14 18.31
C ASN A 18 -19.02 10.31 17.36
N PRO A 19 -19.96 9.35 17.33
CA PRO A 19 -21.11 9.41 16.43
C PRO A 19 -22.05 10.58 16.75
N ASP A 20 -22.07 11.02 18.01
CA ASP A 20 -22.90 12.11 18.52
C ASP A 20 -22.18 13.47 18.51
N ILE A 21 -21.02 13.56 17.85
CA ILE A 21 -20.29 14.83 17.78
C ILE A 21 -21.14 15.89 17.05
N ASP A 22 -21.27 17.05 17.69
CA ASP A 22 -21.90 18.20 17.08
C ASP A 22 -21.18 18.57 15.76
N GLU A 23 -21.95 18.70 14.69
CA GLU A 23 -21.41 19.00 13.36
C GLU A 23 -20.66 20.34 13.35
N GLY A 24 -21.12 21.34 14.13
CA GLY A 24 -20.45 22.63 14.26
C GLY A 24 -19.04 22.50 14.84
N THR A 25 -18.91 21.68 15.88
CA THR A 25 -17.64 21.33 16.53
C THR A 25 -16.72 20.57 15.56
N LEU A 26 -17.24 19.53 14.89
CA LEU A 26 -16.49 18.76 13.91
C LEU A 26 -15.97 19.65 12.77
N LYS A 27 -16.83 20.53 12.24
CA LYS A 27 -16.48 21.50 11.20
C LYS A 27 -15.41 22.48 11.66
N ALA A 28 -15.45 22.94 12.91
CA ALA A 28 -14.42 23.80 13.47
C ALA A 28 -13.06 23.11 13.53
N LEU A 29 -13.02 21.84 13.94
CA LEU A 29 -11.80 21.02 13.97
C LEU A 29 -11.27 20.74 12.56
N TYR A 30 -12.16 20.37 11.62
CA TYR A 30 -11.80 20.17 10.23
C TYR A 30 -11.24 21.44 9.58
N ARG A 31 -11.77 22.64 9.89
CA ARG A 31 -11.19 23.91 9.43
C ARG A 31 -9.79 24.17 9.98
N GLN A 32 -9.51 23.76 11.21
CA GLN A 32 -8.15 23.87 11.78
C GLN A 32 -7.18 22.93 11.06
N MET A 33 -7.59 21.68 10.82
CA MET A 33 -6.77 20.73 10.07
C MET A 33 -6.57 21.11 8.60
N ALA A 34 -7.62 21.64 7.96
CA ALA A 34 -7.53 22.18 6.62
C ALA A 34 -6.48 23.29 6.52
N ARG A 35 -6.45 24.19 7.50
CA ARG A 35 -5.42 25.24 7.58
C ARG A 35 -4.01 24.65 7.65
N VAL A 36 -3.78 23.69 8.55
CA VAL A 36 -2.45 23.07 8.72
C VAL A 36 -2.02 22.35 7.44
N LEU A 37 -2.91 21.56 6.83
CA LEU A 37 -2.59 20.86 5.59
C LEU A 37 -2.30 21.82 4.43
N LEU A 38 -3.01 22.94 4.34
CA LEU A 38 -2.73 23.97 3.33
C LEU A 38 -1.38 24.65 3.57
N GLU A 39 -1.08 25.02 4.81
CA GLU A 39 0.22 25.60 5.18
C GLU A 39 1.38 24.65 4.85
N LEU A 40 1.20 23.34 5.05
CA LEU A 40 2.17 22.32 4.66
C LEU A 40 2.24 22.11 3.14
N TRP A 41 1.11 22.17 2.45
CA TRP A 41 1.03 21.92 1.00
C TRP A 41 1.67 23.03 0.15
N ILE A 42 1.67 24.26 0.64
CA ILE A 42 2.31 25.40 -0.04
C ILE A 42 3.84 25.27 -0.02
N LEU A 43 4.39 24.45 0.86
CA LEU A 43 5.83 24.22 0.94
C LEU A 43 6.28 23.32 -0.22
N ASP A 44 6.94 23.94 -1.20
CA ASP A 44 7.55 23.27 -2.35
C ASP A 44 9.06 23.54 -2.34
N PHE A 45 9.84 22.53 -1.99
CA PHE A 45 11.29 22.61 -1.90
C PHE A 45 11.94 21.60 -2.84
N ASP A 46 12.97 22.04 -3.56
CA ASP A 46 13.73 21.20 -4.50
C ASP A 46 14.69 20.20 -3.81
N CYS A 47 14.73 20.21 -2.48
CA CYS A 47 15.61 19.37 -1.69
C CYS A 47 14.99 18.89 -0.37
N ILE A 48 15.47 17.74 0.08
CA ILE A 48 15.17 17.11 1.35
C ILE A 48 16.20 17.59 2.38
N GLY A 49 15.72 18.15 3.47
CA GLY A 49 16.53 18.73 4.53
C GLY A 49 15.66 19.34 5.62
N SER A 50 16.30 20.06 6.54
CA SER A 50 15.61 20.81 7.59
C SER A 50 15.40 22.27 7.20
N LEU A 51 14.26 22.81 7.61
CA LEU A 51 13.92 24.21 7.43
C LEU A 51 14.86 25.10 8.22
N ASP A 52 15.27 26.19 7.57
CA ASP A 52 15.98 27.32 8.12
C ASP A 52 15.33 28.61 7.60
N SER A 53 15.54 29.72 8.29
CA SER A 53 15.04 31.02 7.82
C SER A 53 16.16 31.77 7.13
N ASP A 54 15.91 32.24 5.91
CA ASP A 54 16.82 33.15 5.22
C ASP A 54 16.95 34.44 6.05
N GLN A 55 18.17 34.79 6.45
CA GLN A 55 18.40 35.89 7.40
C GLN A 55 18.06 37.28 6.82
N VAL A 56 17.94 37.40 5.50
CA VAL A 56 17.70 38.68 4.81
C VAL A 56 16.22 38.83 4.44
N THR A 57 15.62 37.78 3.91
CA THR A 57 14.26 37.78 3.37
C THR A 57 13.21 37.19 4.31
N GLY A 58 13.64 36.47 5.36
CA GLY A 58 12.77 35.76 6.30
C GLY A 58 12.03 34.57 5.69
N LYS A 59 12.32 34.22 4.43
CA LYS A 59 11.66 33.11 3.75
C LYS A 59 12.19 31.76 4.24
N PRO A 60 11.34 30.73 4.35
CA PRO A 60 11.80 29.39 4.66
C PRO A 60 12.67 28.86 3.52
N GLN A 61 13.82 28.29 3.88
CA GLN A 61 14.73 27.60 2.97
C GLN A 61 15.18 26.29 3.60
N VAL A 62 15.59 25.34 2.77
CA VAL A 62 16.11 24.05 3.23
C VAL A 62 17.63 24.05 3.08
N THR A 63 18.34 24.35 4.16
CA THR A 63 19.81 24.52 4.16
C THR A 63 20.53 23.50 5.03
N LYS A 64 19.82 22.86 5.95
CA LYS A 64 20.38 21.96 6.96
C LYS A 64 20.04 20.51 6.62
N ARG A 65 20.83 19.57 7.17
CA ARG A 65 20.58 18.14 7.00
C ARG A 65 19.17 17.75 7.45
N PRO A 66 18.55 16.71 6.88
CA PRO A 66 17.31 16.16 7.39
C PRO A 66 17.47 15.74 8.86
N LEU A 67 16.54 16.16 9.72
CA LEU A 67 16.44 15.68 11.10
C LEU A 67 15.27 14.72 11.19
N THR A 68 15.55 13.53 11.70
CA THR A 68 14.57 12.45 11.72
C THR A 68 14.43 11.98 13.16
N LEU A 69 13.21 11.60 13.53
CA LEU A 69 12.95 11.14 14.91
C LEU A 69 13.82 9.92 15.22
N ALA A 70 13.92 8.97 14.29
CA ALA A 70 14.76 7.78 14.43
C ALA A 70 16.22 8.11 14.74
N MET A 71 16.83 9.05 14.01
CA MET A 71 18.21 9.47 14.28
C MET A 71 18.35 10.07 15.69
N ASN A 72 17.44 10.97 16.06
CA ASN A 72 17.48 11.61 17.38
C ASN A 72 17.27 10.59 18.50
N GLU A 73 16.36 9.63 18.32
CA GLU A 73 16.08 8.59 19.31
C GLU A 73 17.26 7.63 19.47
N LEU A 74 17.87 7.17 18.38
CA LEU A 74 19.05 6.31 18.46
C LEU A 74 20.23 6.98 19.21
N ILE A 75 20.47 8.27 18.96
CA ILE A 75 21.48 9.03 19.71
C ILE A 75 21.07 9.14 21.20
N ARG A 76 19.81 9.48 21.47
CA ARG A 76 19.27 9.70 22.82
C ARG A 76 19.25 8.45 23.67
N THR A 77 18.80 7.31 23.14
CA THR A 77 18.54 6.08 23.89
C THR A 77 19.70 5.10 23.84
N CYS A 78 20.43 5.04 22.72
CA CYS A 78 21.51 4.06 22.54
C CYS A 78 22.91 4.66 22.73
N GLY A 79 23.03 5.98 22.97
CA GLY A 79 24.31 6.65 23.17
C GLY A 79 25.21 6.63 21.93
N LEU A 80 24.63 6.43 20.73
CA LEU A 80 25.38 6.39 19.48
C LEU A 80 25.96 7.77 19.15
N LYS A 81 27.15 7.77 18.56
CA LYS A 81 27.74 9.00 18.04
C LYS A 81 26.95 9.44 16.82
N ASP A 82 26.63 10.73 16.75
CA ASP A 82 26.03 11.31 15.56
C ASP A 82 27.01 11.24 14.37
N ILE A 83 26.71 10.34 13.44
CA ILE A 83 27.43 10.14 12.18
C ILE A 83 26.55 10.51 10.98
N THR A 84 25.46 11.24 11.20
CA THR A 84 24.52 11.59 10.13
C THR A 84 25.16 12.63 9.19
N PRO A 85 25.09 12.43 7.86
CA PRO A 85 25.71 13.35 6.91
C PRO A 85 25.18 14.78 7.05
N PRO A 86 26.04 15.80 7.16
CA PRO A 86 25.64 17.20 7.30
C PRO A 86 25.32 17.81 5.92
N ARG A 87 24.43 17.18 5.14
CA ARG A 87 24.07 17.61 3.78
C ARG A 87 22.56 17.56 3.54
N THR A 88 22.11 18.32 2.54
CA THR A 88 20.78 18.17 1.94
C THR A 88 20.82 17.17 0.79
N TYR A 89 19.65 16.75 0.31
CA TYR A 89 19.51 15.79 -0.77
C TYR A 89 18.56 16.31 -1.83
N THR A 90 18.93 16.26 -3.11
CA THR A 90 18.05 16.66 -4.23
C THR A 90 17.31 15.48 -4.86
N SER A 91 17.56 14.26 -4.38
CA SER A 91 16.97 13.02 -4.87
C SER A 91 16.47 12.17 -3.72
N SER A 92 15.25 11.66 -3.82
CA SER A 92 14.70 10.71 -2.86
C SER A 92 15.52 9.42 -2.81
N THR A 93 16.06 8.96 -3.95
CA THR A 93 16.90 7.76 -4.01
C THR A 93 18.21 7.97 -3.27
N ASP A 94 18.90 9.10 -3.50
CA ASP A 94 20.13 9.44 -2.78
C ASP A 94 19.90 9.55 -1.27
N TYR A 95 18.77 10.16 -0.88
CA TYR A 95 18.38 10.23 0.53
C TYR A 95 18.14 8.84 1.13
N ILE A 96 17.39 7.97 0.45
CA ILE A 96 17.11 6.59 0.91
C ILE A 96 18.41 5.79 1.02
N VAL A 97 19.30 5.85 0.03
CA VAL A 97 20.61 5.17 0.09
C VAL A 97 21.42 5.65 1.28
N SER A 98 21.46 6.96 1.52
CA SER A 98 22.15 7.52 2.68
C SER A 98 21.55 7.08 4.02
N LEU A 99 20.23 6.89 4.11
CA LEU A 99 19.58 6.34 5.30
C LEU A 99 19.96 4.87 5.53
N LEU A 100 20.00 4.06 4.46
CA LEU A 100 20.39 2.65 4.54
C LEU A 100 21.86 2.50 4.96
N GLU A 101 22.76 3.33 4.43
CA GLU A 101 24.16 3.37 4.85
C GLU A 101 24.30 3.74 6.33
N LEU A 102 23.55 4.75 6.78
CA LEU A 102 23.52 5.15 8.18
C LEU A 102 23.02 4.01 9.07
N GLN A 103 21.96 3.30 8.68
CA GLN A 103 21.45 2.13 9.40
C GLN A 103 22.49 1.02 9.48
N SER A 104 23.17 0.70 8.37
CA SER A 104 24.27 -0.26 8.36
C SER A 104 25.40 0.15 9.31
N ASN A 105 25.74 1.44 9.38
CA ASN A 105 26.76 1.95 10.28
C ASN A 105 26.33 1.88 11.76
N HIS A 106 25.08 2.22 12.07
CA HIS A 106 24.53 2.08 13.42
C HIS A 106 24.53 0.61 13.88
N LEU A 107 24.16 -0.33 13.00
CA LEU A 107 24.23 -1.76 13.31
C LEU A 107 25.64 -2.22 13.68
N ARG A 108 26.67 -1.71 12.99
CA ARG A 108 28.07 -2.00 13.31
C ARG A 108 28.49 -1.40 14.66
N GLN A 109 27.99 -0.23 15.02
CA GLN A 109 28.30 0.42 16.30
C GLN A 109 27.56 -0.20 17.49
N GLN A 110 26.44 -0.88 17.24
CA GLN A 110 25.65 -1.59 18.26
C GLN A 110 26.19 -3.00 18.59
N LEU A 111 27.29 -3.43 17.95
CA LEU A 111 27.97 -4.68 18.29
C LEU A 111 28.58 -4.57 19.69
N ASN A 112 28.32 -5.56 20.54
CA ASN A 112 29.05 -5.70 21.80
C ASN A 112 30.46 -6.28 21.56
N ASP A 113 31.29 -6.35 22.62
CA ASP A 113 32.66 -6.89 22.56
C ASP A 113 32.74 -8.36 22.09
N SER A 114 31.61 -9.07 22.05
CA SER A 114 31.47 -10.43 21.54
C SER A 114 30.90 -10.50 20.11
N LEU A 115 30.82 -9.37 19.40
CA LEU A 115 30.23 -9.24 18.06
C LEU A 115 28.76 -9.71 17.98
N GLN A 116 28.04 -9.68 19.09
CA GLN A 116 26.62 -10.02 19.13
C GLN A 116 25.77 -8.75 19.08
N ILE A 117 24.86 -8.70 18.12
CA ILE A 117 23.81 -7.68 18.06
C ILE A 117 22.79 -8.04 19.15
N THR A 118 22.72 -7.24 20.21
CA THR A 118 21.84 -7.51 21.37
C THR A 118 20.44 -6.93 21.22
N GLY A 119 20.22 -6.10 20.19
CA GLY A 119 18.92 -5.60 19.80
C GLY A 119 19.02 -4.65 18.62
N ILE A 120 18.04 -4.74 17.71
CA ILE A 120 17.82 -3.76 16.65
C ILE A 120 16.47 -3.11 16.99
N ILE A 121 16.47 -1.82 17.29
CA ILE A 121 15.23 -1.08 17.57
C ILE A 121 14.98 -0.01 16.51
N ASP A 122 13.69 0.25 16.29
CA ASP A 122 13.15 1.47 15.68
C ASP A 122 13.58 1.78 14.24
N TRP A 123 13.03 1.03 13.29
CA TRP A 123 13.17 1.24 11.84
C TRP A 123 12.17 2.26 11.29
N GLU A 124 11.38 2.89 12.15
CA GLU A 124 10.28 3.75 11.74
C GLU A 124 10.72 5.22 11.77
N PHE A 125 10.33 5.95 10.71
CA PHE A 125 10.31 7.43 10.62
C PHE A 125 11.55 8.15 10.05
N CYS A 126 11.67 8.06 8.71
CA CYS A 126 11.87 9.25 7.87
C CYS A 126 10.75 9.23 6.81
N TYR A 127 9.69 10.02 6.99
CA TYR A 127 8.57 9.99 6.03
C TYR A 127 8.96 10.72 4.74
N ALA A 128 9.57 9.98 3.81
CA ALA A 128 9.65 10.34 2.42
C ALA A 128 8.58 9.53 1.68
N ALA A 129 7.59 10.21 1.10
CA ALA A 129 6.51 9.56 0.40
C ALA A 129 6.18 10.33 -0.89
N PRO A 130 5.59 9.66 -1.90
CA PRO A 130 5.12 10.34 -3.10
C PRO A 130 4.20 11.51 -2.74
N ALA A 131 4.35 12.66 -3.42
CA ALA A 131 3.54 13.86 -3.17
C ALA A 131 2.03 13.61 -3.31
N GLN A 132 1.66 12.60 -4.10
CA GLN A 132 0.29 12.11 -4.26
C GLN A 132 -0.34 11.71 -2.92
N PHE A 133 0.44 11.27 -1.94
CA PHE A 133 -0.07 10.91 -0.61
C PHE A 133 -0.57 12.14 0.17
N ALA A 134 0.07 13.30 -0.03
CA ALA A 134 -0.38 14.56 0.56
C ALA A 134 -1.59 15.15 -0.20
N GLY A 135 -1.67 14.91 -1.51
CA GLY A 135 -2.78 15.33 -2.36
C GLY A 135 -4.04 14.46 -2.29
N SER A 136 -4.05 13.43 -1.45
CA SER A 136 -5.13 12.45 -1.35
C SER A 136 -6.01 12.71 -0.13
N ILE A 137 -7.30 12.34 -0.20
CA ILE A 137 -8.20 12.51 0.93
C ILE A 137 -7.66 11.77 2.18
N PRO A 138 -7.60 12.42 3.35
CA PRO A 138 -7.09 11.78 4.54
C PRO A 138 -8.00 10.64 5.03
N TRP A 139 -7.42 9.50 5.40
CA TRP A 139 -8.18 8.34 5.90
C TRP A 139 -8.71 8.55 7.33
N TRP A 140 -8.07 9.42 8.13
CA TRP A 140 -8.35 9.59 9.56
C TRP A 140 -9.65 10.35 9.87
N LEU A 141 -10.49 10.66 8.88
CA LEU A 141 -11.72 11.42 9.09
C LEU A 141 -12.72 10.73 10.03
N LEU A 142 -12.69 9.39 10.08
CA LEU A 142 -13.48 8.56 11.01
C LEU A 142 -12.72 8.19 12.28
N LEU A 143 -11.43 8.56 12.39
CA LEU A 143 -10.43 8.11 13.37
C LEU A 143 -10.21 6.59 13.43
N GLU A 144 -11.16 5.79 12.98
CA GLU A 144 -11.02 4.35 12.87
C GLU A 144 -10.26 3.98 11.59
N ARG A 145 -9.42 2.95 11.70
CA ARG A 145 -8.70 2.44 10.54
C ARG A 145 -9.69 1.84 9.55
N PRO A 146 -9.69 2.25 8.27
CA PRO A 146 -10.64 1.80 7.25
C PRO A 146 -10.75 0.27 7.13
N HIS A 147 -9.63 -0.44 7.31
CA HIS A 147 -9.65 -1.90 7.26
C HIS A 147 -10.50 -2.54 8.37
N ARG A 148 -10.63 -1.94 9.55
CA ARG A 148 -11.51 -2.47 10.60
C ARG A 148 -12.96 -2.36 10.18
N ILE A 149 -13.35 -1.21 9.66
CA ILE A 149 -14.72 -0.96 9.18
C ILE A 149 -15.05 -1.89 8.02
N ILE A 150 -14.15 -2.01 7.03
CA ILE A 150 -14.36 -2.88 5.87
C ILE A 150 -14.45 -4.35 6.30
N TYR A 151 -13.61 -4.80 7.23
CA TYR A 151 -13.63 -6.18 7.72
C TYR A 151 -14.92 -6.50 8.51
N ASN A 152 -15.38 -5.58 9.36
CA ASN A 152 -16.54 -5.80 10.23
C ASN A 152 -17.89 -5.58 9.53
N SER A 153 -17.97 -4.54 8.70
CA SER A 153 -19.24 -3.99 8.17
C SER A 153 -19.28 -3.95 6.64
N GLY A 154 -18.17 -4.25 5.97
CA GLY A 154 -18.05 -4.24 4.51
C GLY A 154 -17.74 -2.86 3.92
N VAL A 155 -17.43 -2.85 2.63
CA VAL A 155 -17.06 -1.65 1.87
C VAL A 155 -18.17 -0.61 1.78
N ASN A 156 -19.42 -1.05 1.63
CA ASN A 156 -20.55 -0.12 1.48
C ASN A 156 -20.75 0.70 2.77
N ALA A 157 -20.70 0.04 3.93
CA ALA A 157 -20.77 0.71 5.22
C ALA A 157 -19.62 1.72 5.40
N PHE A 158 -18.40 1.33 5.01
CA PHE A 158 -17.27 2.26 5.01
C PHE A 158 -17.55 3.52 4.17
N PHE A 159 -18.11 3.38 2.96
CA PHE A 159 -18.43 4.53 2.13
C PHE A 159 -19.57 5.39 2.68
N ASP A 160 -20.62 4.75 3.20
CA ASP A 160 -21.78 5.43 3.78
C ASP A 160 -21.38 6.30 4.98
N GLU A 161 -20.37 5.87 5.76
CA GLU A 161 -19.83 6.64 6.89
C GLU A 161 -18.77 7.65 6.46
N PHE A 162 -17.83 7.25 5.59
CA PHE A 162 -16.65 8.04 5.24
C PHE A 162 -16.99 9.20 4.29
N LEU A 163 -17.77 8.97 3.23
CA LEU A 163 -18.00 9.96 2.18
C LEU A 163 -18.67 11.25 2.68
N PRO A 164 -19.68 11.20 3.58
CA PRO A 164 -20.25 12.42 4.15
C PRO A 164 -19.23 13.25 4.95
N LYS A 165 -18.34 12.58 5.69
CA LYS A 165 -17.28 13.23 6.47
C LYS A 165 -16.19 13.81 5.56
N ALA A 166 -15.85 13.09 4.48
CA ALA A 166 -14.97 13.57 3.43
C ALA A 166 -15.53 14.82 2.73
N ASP A 167 -16.82 14.84 2.40
CA ASP A 167 -17.44 16.01 1.78
C ASP A 167 -17.44 17.23 2.73
N LEU A 168 -17.77 17.04 4.01
CA LEU A 168 -17.70 18.09 5.02
C LEU A 168 -16.28 18.65 5.15
N PHE A 169 -15.27 17.77 5.17
CA PHE A 169 -13.86 18.17 5.22
C PHE A 169 -13.43 18.93 3.96
N LEU A 170 -13.81 18.47 2.77
CA LEU A 170 -13.51 19.12 1.49
C LEU A 170 -14.11 20.52 1.41
N ARG A 171 -15.35 20.71 1.88
CA ARG A 171 -15.95 22.06 1.99
C ARG A 171 -15.15 22.98 2.92
N CYS A 172 -14.59 22.44 4.01
CA CYS A 172 -13.71 23.19 4.90
C CYS A 172 -12.39 23.58 4.23
N MET A 173 -11.81 22.67 3.44
CA MET A 173 -10.62 22.93 2.62
C MET A 173 -10.88 24.04 1.60
N GLU A 174 -11.96 23.97 0.83
CA GLU A 174 -12.31 24.98 -0.19
C GLU A 174 -12.56 26.36 0.42
N ALA A 175 -13.25 26.40 1.56
CA ALA A 175 -13.45 27.65 2.30
C ALA A 175 -12.12 28.25 2.73
N LYS A 176 -11.17 27.43 3.19
CA LYS A 176 -9.83 27.88 3.59
C LYS A 176 -8.97 28.34 2.42
N GLU A 177 -9.05 27.65 1.28
CA GLU A 177 -8.39 28.08 0.03
C GLU A 177 -8.92 29.46 -0.40
N THR A 178 -10.25 29.64 -0.36
CA THR A 178 -10.89 30.93 -0.70
C THR A 178 -10.48 32.04 0.28
N GLU A 179 -10.45 31.76 1.59
CA GLU A 179 -9.98 32.69 2.63
C GLU A 179 -8.52 33.13 2.42
N GLN A 180 -7.68 32.26 1.86
CA GLN A 180 -6.28 32.55 1.53
C GLN A 180 -6.12 33.23 0.15
N GLY A 181 -7.22 33.52 -0.56
CA GLY A 181 -7.19 34.13 -1.88
C GLY A 181 -6.73 33.17 -2.99
N ILE A 182 -6.76 31.86 -2.76
CA ILE A 182 -6.43 30.85 -3.76
C ILE A 182 -7.63 30.70 -4.69
N ASN A 183 -7.44 31.03 -5.97
CA ASN A 183 -8.49 30.86 -6.98
C ASN A 183 -8.79 29.38 -7.23
N PRO A 184 -10.05 29.00 -7.47
CA PRO A 184 -10.41 27.62 -7.80
C PRO A 184 -9.65 27.12 -9.04
N SER A 185 -8.91 26.03 -8.87
CA SER A 185 -8.13 25.39 -9.92
C SER A 185 -8.06 23.88 -9.69
N LYS A 186 -7.88 23.10 -10.76
CA LYS A 186 -7.67 21.65 -10.66
C LYS A 186 -6.42 21.25 -9.87
N TYR A 187 -5.50 22.20 -9.67
CA TYR A 187 -4.26 21.97 -8.93
C TYR A 187 -4.39 22.22 -7.42
N ASN A 188 -5.50 22.82 -6.99
CA ASN A 188 -5.79 23.07 -5.58
C ASN A 188 -5.82 21.76 -4.81
N LEU A 189 -5.50 21.82 -3.51
CA LEU A 189 -5.43 20.63 -2.68
C LEU A 189 -6.82 20.01 -2.52
N SER A 190 -7.86 20.83 -2.31
CA SER A 190 -9.26 20.37 -2.26
C SER A 190 -9.69 19.63 -3.54
N ALA A 191 -9.34 20.19 -4.70
CA ALA A 191 -9.65 19.61 -6.01
C ALA A 191 -8.95 18.27 -6.22
N ARG A 192 -7.67 18.18 -5.84
CA ARG A 192 -6.89 16.92 -5.88
C ARG A 192 -7.46 15.86 -4.94
N MET A 193 -7.81 16.24 -3.72
CA MET A 193 -8.42 15.31 -2.76
C MET A 193 -9.76 14.77 -3.27
N ARG A 194 -10.61 15.64 -3.85
CA ARG A 194 -11.87 15.20 -4.47
C ARG A 194 -11.64 14.29 -5.66
N GLN A 195 -10.70 14.64 -6.54
CA GLN A 195 -10.30 13.81 -7.67
C GLN A 195 -9.83 12.43 -7.20
N SER A 196 -9.08 12.36 -6.09
CA SER A 196 -8.54 11.10 -5.57
C SER A 196 -9.60 10.09 -5.13
N ILE A 197 -10.78 10.57 -4.73
CA ILE A 197 -11.95 9.71 -4.43
C ILE A 197 -12.54 9.17 -5.74
N GLN A 198 -12.70 10.05 -6.74
CA GLN A 198 -13.35 9.73 -8.02
C GLN A 198 -12.54 8.72 -8.84
N ASP A 199 -11.22 8.88 -8.91
CA ASP A 199 -10.34 8.00 -9.67
C ASP A 199 -9.78 6.81 -8.87
N ARG A 200 -10.22 6.65 -7.61
CA ARG A 200 -9.80 5.62 -6.66
C ARG A 200 -8.33 5.65 -6.27
N SER A 201 -7.57 6.69 -6.63
CA SER A 201 -6.17 6.84 -6.19
C SER A 201 -6.05 7.00 -4.67
N ALA A 202 -7.09 7.50 -3.99
CA ALA A 202 -7.15 7.51 -2.54
C ALA A 202 -7.05 6.11 -1.93
N TRP A 203 -7.78 5.15 -2.51
CA TRP A 203 -7.82 3.77 -2.02
C TRP A 203 -6.53 3.03 -2.36
N PHE A 204 -5.94 3.34 -3.52
CA PHE A 204 -4.61 2.86 -3.87
C PHE A 204 -3.54 3.36 -2.88
N ASN A 205 -3.49 4.67 -2.62
CA ASN A 205 -2.57 5.25 -1.65
C ASN A 205 -2.79 4.67 -0.25
N MET A 206 -4.04 4.41 0.13
CA MET A 206 -4.39 3.75 1.38
C MET A 206 -3.86 2.32 1.44
N ALA A 207 -4.01 1.53 0.36
CA ALA A 207 -3.45 0.18 0.25
C ALA A 207 -1.93 0.17 0.42
N CYS A 208 -1.23 1.11 -0.23
CA CYS A 208 0.23 1.25 -0.11
C CYS A 208 0.68 1.57 1.32
N ARG A 209 -0.14 2.30 2.10
CA ARG A 209 0.17 2.71 3.47
C ARG A 209 -0.29 1.71 4.53
N MET A 210 -1.21 0.82 4.19
CA MET A 210 -1.80 -0.16 5.11
C MET A 210 -1.46 -1.58 4.65
N VAL A 211 -0.17 -1.93 4.65
CA VAL A 211 0.34 -3.22 4.19
C VAL A 211 -0.44 -4.43 4.75
N PRO A 212 -0.80 -4.51 6.05
CA PRO A 212 -1.55 -5.65 6.57
C PRO A 212 -2.96 -5.83 5.97
N SER A 213 -3.48 -4.80 5.31
CA SER A 213 -4.84 -4.76 4.77
C SER A 213 -4.87 -4.56 3.26
N VAL A 214 -3.71 -4.65 2.61
CA VAL A 214 -3.55 -4.41 1.17
C VAL A 214 -4.47 -5.33 0.35
N ASP A 215 -4.60 -6.60 0.74
CA ASP A 215 -5.37 -7.60 0.02
C ASP A 215 -6.86 -7.23 -0.02
N MET A 216 -7.45 -6.96 1.15
CA MET A 216 -8.85 -6.54 1.27
C MET A 216 -9.13 -5.22 0.57
N ILE A 217 -8.27 -4.20 0.76
CA ILE A 217 -8.42 -2.91 0.07
C ILE A 217 -8.34 -3.12 -1.45
N TYR A 218 -7.40 -3.94 -1.92
CA TYR A 218 -7.25 -4.22 -3.34
C TYR A 218 -8.48 -4.93 -3.92
N TRP A 219 -8.87 -6.07 -3.35
CA TRP A 219 -9.97 -6.87 -3.89
C TRP A 219 -11.32 -6.17 -3.84
N ASP A 220 -11.58 -5.40 -2.78
CA ASP A 220 -12.90 -4.82 -2.58
C ASP A 220 -13.01 -3.38 -3.12
N LEU A 221 -11.91 -2.63 -3.21
CA LEU A 221 -11.94 -1.23 -3.67
C LEU A 221 -11.27 -0.99 -5.02
N LEU A 222 -10.37 -1.86 -5.50
CA LEU A 222 -9.54 -1.56 -6.67
C LEU A 222 -9.69 -2.57 -7.81
N ASP A 223 -9.83 -3.88 -7.54
CA ASP A 223 -9.78 -4.92 -8.57
C ASP A 223 -10.81 -4.69 -9.69
N GLU A 224 -12.08 -4.52 -9.35
CA GLU A 224 -13.13 -4.34 -10.35
C GLU A 224 -13.07 -2.99 -11.06
N TYR A 225 -12.50 -1.98 -10.41
CA TYR A 225 -12.28 -0.69 -11.04
C TYR A 225 -11.18 -0.78 -12.11
N CYS A 226 -10.10 -1.51 -11.84
CA CYS A 226 -8.99 -1.71 -12.76
C CYS A 226 -9.32 -2.71 -13.88
N TRP A 227 -10.05 -3.79 -13.57
CA TRP A 227 -10.18 -4.97 -14.44
C TRP A 227 -11.62 -5.33 -14.81
N GLY A 228 -12.59 -4.50 -14.42
CA GLY A 228 -14.02 -4.75 -14.61
C GLY A 228 -14.59 -5.82 -13.66
N PRO A 229 -15.91 -6.07 -13.74
CA PRO A 229 -16.61 -6.99 -12.84
C PRO A 229 -15.97 -8.37 -12.78
N ARG A 230 -15.80 -8.93 -11.58
CA ARG A 230 -15.22 -10.27 -11.39
C ARG A 230 -16.29 -11.31 -11.08
N LYS A 231 -16.09 -12.56 -11.54
CA LYS A 231 -16.94 -13.69 -11.15
C LYS A 231 -16.57 -14.23 -9.76
N SER A 232 -15.27 -14.35 -9.52
CA SER A 232 -14.68 -14.69 -8.23
C SER A 232 -13.21 -14.26 -8.21
N ILE A 233 -12.66 -14.03 -7.02
CA ILE A 233 -11.23 -13.75 -6.84
C ILE A 233 -10.40 -14.90 -7.40
N ALA A 234 -10.75 -16.14 -7.07
CA ALA A 234 -10.04 -17.34 -7.54
C ALA A 234 -9.98 -17.41 -9.07
N ARG A 235 -11.07 -17.09 -9.79
CA ARG A 235 -11.07 -17.09 -11.26
C ARG A 235 -10.25 -15.95 -11.85
N ARG A 236 -10.29 -14.76 -11.23
CA ARG A 236 -9.48 -13.60 -11.64
C ARG A 236 -7.99 -13.92 -11.51
N VAL A 237 -7.59 -14.43 -10.34
CA VAL A 237 -6.20 -14.86 -10.07
C VAL A 237 -5.81 -15.95 -11.06
N TYR A 238 -6.62 -17.01 -11.21
CA TYR A 238 -6.36 -18.08 -12.16
C TYR A 238 -6.07 -17.54 -13.56
N ASN A 239 -6.95 -16.71 -14.12
CA ASN A 239 -6.77 -16.17 -15.47
C ASN A 239 -5.46 -15.37 -15.62
N ILE A 240 -5.11 -14.56 -14.61
CA ILE A 240 -3.85 -13.78 -14.62
C ILE A 240 -2.66 -14.73 -14.52
N THR A 241 -2.70 -15.65 -13.56
CA THR A 241 -1.63 -16.62 -13.29
C THR A 241 -1.61 -17.80 -14.23
N THR A 242 -2.44 -17.87 -15.27
CA THR A 242 -2.33 -18.87 -16.34
C THR A 242 -2.17 -18.23 -17.71
N THR A 243 -1.91 -16.92 -17.74
CA THR A 243 -1.58 -16.22 -18.97
C THR A 243 -0.20 -16.72 -19.47
N PRO A 244 -0.10 -17.29 -20.70
CA PRO A 244 1.13 -17.92 -21.19
C PRO A 244 2.38 -17.01 -21.12
N GLU A 245 2.19 -15.70 -21.31
CA GLU A 245 3.26 -14.71 -21.24
C GLU A 245 3.91 -14.62 -19.86
N MET A 246 3.14 -14.80 -18.77
CA MET A 246 3.67 -14.77 -17.41
C MET A 246 4.54 -15.98 -17.07
N HIS A 247 4.31 -17.11 -17.74
CA HIS A 247 5.04 -18.36 -17.52
C HIS A 247 6.14 -18.64 -18.55
N LYS A 248 6.35 -17.73 -19.50
CA LYS A 248 7.33 -17.92 -20.58
C LYS A 248 8.73 -18.27 -20.07
N ALA A 249 9.15 -17.70 -18.94
CA ALA A 249 10.45 -17.95 -18.33
C ALA A 249 10.40 -18.97 -17.17
N ARG A 250 9.22 -19.50 -16.84
CA ARG A 250 9.03 -20.43 -15.72
C ARG A 250 9.87 -21.68 -15.89
N GLU A 251 9.77 -22.33 -17.06
CA GLU A 251 10.43 -23.62 -17.29
C GLU A 251 11.95 -23.50 -17.32
N ASP A 252 12.48 -22.42 -17.90
CA ASP A 252 13.93 -22.14 -17.86
C ASP A 252 14.42 -21.91 -16.42
N PHE A 253 13.64 -21.20 -15.60
CA PHE A 253 13.95 -20.99 -14.19
C PHE A 253 13.88 -22.29 -13.37
N VAL A 254 12.87 -23.13 -13.61
CA VAL A 254 12.71 -24.42 -12.92
C VAL A 254 13.87 -25.36 -13.26
N LYS A 255 14.26 -25.46 -14.54
CA LYS A 255 15.44 -26.23 -14.97
C LYS A 255 16.70 -25.78 -14.24
N ALA A 256 16.95 -24.47 -14.18
CA ALA A 256 18.09 -23.91 -13.46
C ALA A 256 18.04 -24.24 -11.94
N LYS A 257 16.86 -24.27 -11.33
CA LYS A 257 16.70 -24.61 -9.90
C LYS A 257 16.88 -26.10 -9.62
N VAL A 258 16.45 -26.97 -10.54
CA VAL A 258 16.69 -28.42 -10.46
C VAL A 258 18.18 -28.72 -10.53
N GLU A 259 18.91 -28.06 -11.44
CA GLU A 259 20.37 -28.18 -11.55
C GLU A 259 21.08 -27.70 -10.26
N GLN A 260 20.68 -26.54 -9.72
CA GLN A 260 21.20 -26.02 -8.45
C GLN A 260 20.97 -26.98 -7.28
N LEU A 261 19.80 -27.62 -7.23
CA LEU A 261 19.48 -28.59 -6.18
C LEU A 261 20.27 -29.89 -6.35
N GLN A 262 20.48 -30.36 -7.57
CA GLN A 262 21.32 -31.52 -7.84
C GLN A 262 22.77 -31.27 -7.41
N GLN A 263 23.29 -30.08 -7.72
CA GLN A 263 24.62 -29.65 -7.29
C GLN A 263 24.75 -29.63 -5.76
N TYR A 264 23.73 -29.12 -5.07
CA TYR A 264 23.68 -29.12 -3.62
C TYR A 264 23.71 -30.54 -3.01
N TYR A 265 22.96 -31.50 -3.55
CA TYR A 265 23.03 -32.89 -3.07
C TYR A 265 24.39 -33.54 -3.30
N MET A 266 25.04 -33.26 -4.44
CA MET A 266 26.41 -33.73 -4.69
C MET A 266 27.42 -33.16 -3.68
N GLU A 267 27.30 -31.88 -3.32
CA GLU A 267 28.16 -31.25 -2.30
C GLU A 267 27.96 -31.84 -0.90
N LEU A 268 26.75 -32.32 -0.59
CA LEU A 268 26.42 -33.01 0.65
C LEU A 268 26.80 -34.50 0.67
N GLY A 269 27.26 -35.06 -0.46
CA GLY A 269 27.53 -36.50 -0.59
C GLY A 269 26.25 -37.35 -0.56
N ASP A 270 25.13 -36.79 -0.99
CA ASP A 270 23.83 -37.45 -1.08
C ASP A 270 23.56 -37.88 -2.53
N ASP A 271 23.29 -39.17 -2.75
CA ASP A 271 23.11 -39.79 -4.07
C ASP A 271 21.69 -39.57 -4.66
N ASN A 272 20.90 -38.67 -4.07
CA ASN A 272 19.56 -38.36 -4.55
C ASN A 272 19.59 -37.70 -5.94
N ILE A 273 18.78 -38.24 -6.85
CA ILE A 273 18.59 -37.71 -8.21
C ILE A 273 17.30 -36.90 -8.25
N VAL A 274 17.41 -35.63 -8.62
CA VAL A 274 16.28 -34.73 -8.82
C VAL A 274 15.83 -34.82 -10.28
N THR A 275 14.55 -35.16 -10.50
CA THR A 275 13.93 -35.17 -11.83
C THR A 275 12.77 -34.18 -11.84
N TYR A 276 12.55 -33.57 -13.00
CA TYR A 276 11.43 -32.66 -13.24
C TYR A 276 10.76 -33.02 -14.55
N GLU A 277 9.45 -33.20 -14.51
CA GLU A 277 8.60 -33.35 -15.69
C GLU A 277 7.82 -32.05 -15.88
N GLU A 278 7.93 -31.47 -17.07
CA GLU A 278 7.25 -30.23 -17.44
C GLU A 278 5.74 -30.45 -17.51
N GLU A 279 4.96 -29.62 -16.82
CA GLU A 279 3.49 -29.69 -16.84
C GLU A 279 2.96 -29.30 -18.23
N GLN A 280 2.35 -30.25 -18.93
CA GLN A 280 1.67 -29.97 -20.19
C GLN A 280 0.25 -29.43 -19.95
N PHE A 281 0.06 -28.12 -20.12
CA PHE A 281 -1.27 -27.48 -20.09
C PHE A 281 -2.03 -27.71 -21.41
N SER A 282 -2.28 -28.95 -21.83
CA SER A 282 -2.85 -29.22 -23.18
C SER A 282 -4.36 -29.47 -23.23
N GLU A 283 -5.06 -29.74 -22.13
CA GLU A 283 -6.47 -30.18 -22.21
C GLU A 283 -7.53 -29.13 -21.84
N MET A 284 -7.16 -28.05 -21.13
CA MET A 284 -8.14 -27.03 -20.70
C MET A 284 -8.19 -25.80 -21.62
N GLU A 285 -7.13 -25.53 -22.38
CA GLU A 285 -7.09 -24.42 -23.35
C GLU A 285 -7.95 -24.69 -24.59
N ALA A 286 -7.92 -25.93 -25.10
CA ALA A 286 -8.68 -26.32 -26.30
C ALA A 286 -10.21 -26.24 -26.06
N SER A 287 -10.68 -26.68 -24.90
CA SER A 287 -12.11 -26.68 -24.57
C SER A 287 -12.65 -25.27 -24.26
N ILE A 288 -11.83 -24.39 -23.71
CA ILE A 288 -12.22 -23.00 -23.42
C ILE A 288 -12.20 -22.15 -24.69
N GLU A 289 -11.20 -22.28 -25.56
CA GLU A 289 -11.19 -21.57 -26.86
C GLU A 289 -12.38 -21.95 -27.73
N GLU A 290 -12.74 -23.25 -27.78
CA GLU A 290 -13.85 -23.73 -28.58
C GLU A 290 -15.19 -23.21 -28.04
N SER A 291 -15.36 -23.16 -26.71
CA SER A 291 -16.54 -22.57 -26.07
C SER A 291 -16.66 -21.04 -26.27
N THR A 292 -15.52 -20.33 -26.32
CA THR A 292 -15.50 -18.86 -26.50
C THR A 292 -15.76 -18.49 -27.96
N LYS A 293 -15.23 -19.26 -28.92
CA LYS A 293 -15.51 -19.12 -30.36
C LYS A 293 -16.98 -19.44 -30.69
N LEU A 294 -17.60 -20.42 -30.02
CA LEU A 294 -19.01 -20.75 -30.23
C LEU A 294 -19.97 -19.65 -29.73
N GLN A 295 -19.60 -18.92 -28.67
CA GLN A 295 -20.37 -17.81 -28.11
C GLN A 295 -20.24 -16.53 -28.97
N LEU A 296 -19.06 -16.26 -29.55
CA LEU A 296 -18.84 -15.07 -30.39
C LEU A 296 -19.50 -15.18 -31.78
N GLY A 297 -19.76 -16.40 -32.26
CA GLY A 297 -20.40 -16.65 -33.55
C GLY A 297 -21.93 -16.54 -33.56
N LYS A 298 -22.59 -16.40 -32.40
CA LYS A 298 -24.04 -16.29 -32.26
C LYS A 298 -24.44 -15.28 -31.19
N SER A 299 -24.50 -13.99 -31.54
CA SER A 299 -25.68 -13.14 -31.30
C SER A 299 -25.36 -11.67 -31.56
N GLY A 300 -25.96 -11.11 -32.62
CA GLY A 300 -26.44 -9.74 -32.61
C GLY A 300 -27.84 -9.73 -31.99
N SER A 301 -28.09 -8.78 -31.09
CA SER A 301 -29.38 -8.46 -30.43
C SER A 301 -29.72 -9.19 -29.12
N LEU A 302 -30.31 -8.38 -28.22
CA LEU A 302 -30.86 -8.64 -26.88
C LEU A 302 -31.64 -9.96 -26.74
N PHE A 303 -31.48 -10.68 -25.62
CA PHE A 303 -32.50 -10.90 -24.56
C PHE A 303 -31.99 -11.89 -23.49
N LEU A 304 -32.38 -11.63 -22.24
CA LEU A 304 -32.28 -12.50 -21.06
C LEU A 304 -33.08 -13.80 -21.26
N VAL A 305 -32.51 -15.00 -21.07
CA VAL A 305 -33.24 -16.21 -20.59
C VAL A 305 -32.28 -17.18 -19.88
N THR A 306 -32.72 -17.63 -18.70
CA THR A 306 -32.22 -18.67 -17.80
C THR A 306 -32.35 -20.11 -18.33
N ALA A 307 -31.35 -20.97 -18.10
CA ALA A 307 -31.47 -22.45 -17.97
C ALA A 307 -30.11 -23.02 -17.50
N ILE A 308 -29.93 -23.38 -16.23
CA ILE A 308 -30.12 -24.72 -15.62
C ILE A 308 -29.30 -25.83 -16.31
N GLY A 309 -28.25 -26.26 -15.61
CA GLY A 309 -27.84 -27.67 -15.48
C GLY A 309 -26.96 -28.25 -16.59
N LEU A 310 -25.70 -28.56 -16.26
CA LEU A 310 -25.30 -29.97 -16.16
C LEU A 310 -24.00 -30.11 -15.35
N THR A 311 -24.02 -31.16 -14.54
CA THR A 311 -23.06 -31.64 -13.58
C THR A 311 -21.78 -32.20 -14.20
N ALA A 312 -20.62 -31.78 -13.71
CA ALA A 312 -19.42 -32.62 -13.63
C ALA A 312 -18.58 -32.15 -12.44
N PHE A 313 -18.94 -32.64 -11.25
CA PHE A 313 -18.05 -32.64 -10.10
C PHE A 313 -16.92 -33.63 -10.43
N VAL A 314 -15.74 -33.11 -10.75
CA VAL A 314 -14.51 -33.91 -10.66
C VAL A 314 -13.64 -33.24 -9.60
N LEU A 315 -13.80 -33.71 -8.38
CA LEU A 315 -12.85 -33.54 -7.29
C LEU A 315 -11.58 -34.33 -7.69
N THR A 316 -10.64 -33.70 -8.38
CA THR A 316 -9.27 -34.20 -8.41
C THR A 316 -8.56 -33.72 -7.15
N THR A 317 -8.67 -34.54 -6.10
CA THR A 317 -7.69 -34.53 -5.00
C THR A 317 -6.31 -34.78 -5.60
N ALA A 318 -5.47 -33.75 -5.64
CA ALA A 318 -4.07 -33.88 -6.01
C ALA A 318 -3.34 -34.69 -4.92
N HIS A 319 -3.17 -35.99 -5.15
CA HIS A 319 -2.22 -36.79 -4.39
C HIS A 319 -0.83 -36.57 -4.96
N ILE A 320 0.01 -35.87 -4.20
CA ILE A 320 1.46 -35.93 -4.37
C ILE A 320 1.89 -37.36 -4.01
N ILE A 321 2.11 -38.20 -5.02
CA ILE A 321 2.72 -39.52 -4.84
C ILE A 321 4.23 -39.36 -5.06
N MET A 322 4.97 -39.10 -3.98
CA MET A 322 6.43 -39.28 -4.00
C MET A 322 6.73 -40.77 -3.87
N ARG A 323 7.18 -41.42 -4.94
CA ARG A 323 7.72 -42.79 -4.89
C ARG A 323 9.23 -42.73 -4.66
N ARG A 324 9.66 -43.24 -3.50
CA ARG A 324 11.06 -43.44 -3.16
C ARG A 324 11.51 -44.80 -3.71
N GLY A 325 12.22 -44.81 -4.83
CA GLY A 325 12.91 -46.01 -5.33
C GLY A 325 14.26 -46.15 -4.65
N ARG A 326 14.51 -47.26 -3.95
CA ARG A 326 15.87 -47.69 -3.59
C ARG A 326 16.32 -48.73 -4.61
N LEU A 327 17.53 -48.57 -5.14
CA LEU A 327 18.35 -49.67 -5.62
C LEU A 327 19.59 -49.74 -4.74
#